data_AF-A0A8J6USQ3-F1
#
_entry.id   AF-A0A8J6USQ3-F1
#
_cell.length_a   1.000
_cell.length_b   1.000
_cell.length_c   1.000
_cell.angle_alpha   90.00
_cell.angle_beta   90.00
_cell.angle_gamma   90.00
#
_symmetry.space_group_name_H-M   'P 1'
#
loop_
_entity.id
_entity.type
_entity.pdbx_description
1 polymer ?
#
loop_
_entity_poly.entity_id
_entity_poly.type
_entity_poly.pdbx_seq_one_letter_code
_entity_poly.pdbx_strand_id
1 'polypeptide(L)' 'MGHWVKINYERNVYVVDLERVSAFAFTPNGRLSFYLPEGGTHMILNQQGHPEAFQQVMDYVEKSTGHTLP' A
#
# COMPACT_ATOMS: atom_id res chain seq x y z
N MET A 1 0.18 -4.01 16.72
CA MET A 1 -1.24 -4.31 16.45
C MET A 1 -1.30 -4.32 14.94
N GLY A 2 -1.53 -5.47 14.30
CA GLY A 2 -1.26 -5.58 12.86
C GLY A 2 -2.02 -4.53 12.03
N HIS A 3 -1.31 -3.89 11.11
CA HIS A 3 -1.86 -2.89 10.20
C HIS A 3 -2.43 -3.58 8.97
N TRP A 4 -3.62 -4.17 9.13
CA TRP A 4 -4.29 -4.94 8.08
C TRP A 4 -5.10 -4.04 7.15
N VAL A 5 -4.86 -4.16 5.85
CA VAL A 5 -5.58 -3.43 4.80
C VAL A 5 -6.20 -4.42 3.82
N LYS A 6 -7.45 -4.16 3.44
CA LYS A 6 -8.15 -4.90 2.39
C LYS A 6 -7.97 -4.17 1.07
N ILE A 7 -7.43 -4.86 0.08
CA ILE A 7 -7.13 -4.30 -1.24
C ILE A 7 -7.86 -5.10 -2.31
N ASN A 8 -8.81 -4.47 -3.00
CA ASN A 8 -9.37 -5.04 -4.22
C ASN A 8 -8.41 -4.74 -5.36
N TYR A 9 -7.70 -5.75 -5.85
CA TYR A 9 -6.68 -5.58 -6.87
C TYR A 9 -6.89 -6.60 -7.99
N GLU A 10 -7.05 -6.11 -9.21
CA GLU A 10 -7.47 -6.88 -10.38
C GLU A 10 -8.80 -7.62 -10.13
N ARG A 11 -8.78 -8.96 -10.07
CA ARG A 11 -9.96 -9.80 -9.81
C ARG A 11 -9.96 -10.41 -8.41
N ASN A 12 -8.98 -10.05 -7.59
CA ASN A 12 -8.76 -10.65 -6.29
C ASN A 12 -8.95 -9.63 -5.17
N VAL A 13 -9.26 -10.17 -4.00
CA VAL A 13 -9.31 -9.41 -2.75
C VAL A 13 -8.13 -9.87 -1.92
N TYR A 14 -7.22 -8.96 -1.64
CA TYR A 14 -6.07 -9.20 -0.78
C TYR A 14 -6.33 -8.63 0.61
N VAL A 15 -5.84 -9.34 1.62
CA VAL A 15 -5.80 -8.87 3.00
C VAL A 15 -4.32 -8.83 3.39
N VAL A 16 -3.77 -7.63 3.46
CA VAL A 16 -2.32 -7.40 3.55
C VAL A 16 -1.98 -6.83 4.91
N ASP A 17 -0.97 -7.40 5.55
CA ASP A 17 -0.36 -6.85 6.77
C ASP A 17 0.78 -5.90 6.37
N LEU A 18 0.58 -4.59 6.58
CA LEU A 18 1.55 -3.57 6.22
C LEU A 18 2.81 -3.63 7.09
N GLU A 19 2.77 -4.24 8.28
CA GLU A 19 3.97 -4.42 9.14
C GLU A 19 5.00 -5.36 8.49
N ARG A 20 4.58 -6.21 7.55
CA ARG A 20 5.45 -7.18 6.87
C ARG A 20 5.97 -6.67 5.53
N VAL A 21 5.49 -5.52 5.05
CA VAL A 21 5.96 -4.89 3.82
C VAL A 21 7.26 -4.15 4.10
N SER A 22 8.33 -4.49 3.39
CA SER A 22 9.67 -3.94 3.66
C SER A 22 9.90 -2.54 3.07
N ALA A 23 9.16 -2.17 2.02
CA ALA A 23 9.32 -0.88 1.36
C ALA A 23 8.05 -0.48 0.58
N PHE A 24 7.80 0.83 0.56
CA PHE A 24 6.79 1.47 -0.28
C PHE A 24 7.49 2.45 -1.23
N ALA A 25 7.07 2.47 -2.49
CA ALA A 25 7.55 3.41 -3.49
C ALA A 25 6.39 4.30 -3.95
N PHE A 26 6.57 5.62 -3.85
CA PHE A 26 5.66 6.58 -4.43
C PHE A 26 6.25 7.13 -5.72
N THR A 27 5.51 7.02 -6.81
CA THR A 27 5.98 7.43 -8.13
C THR A 27 5.35 8.77 -8.53
N PRO A 28 6.03 9.61 -9.34
CA PRO A 28 5.55 10.95 -9.68
C PRO A 28 4.19 11.01 -10.39
N ASN A 29 3.68 9.89 -10.89
CA ASN A 29 2.36 9.80 -11.53
C ASN A 29 1.23 9.49 -10.52
N GLY A 30 1.47 9.66 -9.21
CA GLY A 30 0.48 9.45 -8.16
C GLY A 30 0.17 7.98 -7.89
N ARG A 31 1.10 7.07 -8.21
CA ARG A 31 0.97 5.64 -7.91
C ARG A 31 1.86 5.25 -6.76
N LEU A 32 1.29 4.48 -5.85
CA LEU A 32 1.96 3.87 -4.73
C LEU A 32 2.17 2.39 -5.04
N SER A 33 3.40 1.90 -5.00
CA SER A 33 3.71 0.50 -5.26
C SER A 33 4.54 -0.15 -4.16
N PHE A 34 4.31 -1.43 -3.95
CA PHE A 34 5.04 -2.24 -2.97
C PHE A 34 4.96 -3.71 -3.35
N TYR A 35 5.84 -4.51 -2.76
CA TYR A 35 5.84 -5.96 -2.92
C TYR A 35 5.28 -6.60 -1.67
N LEU A 36 4.45 -7.64 -1.86
CA LEU A 36 4.09 -8.52 -0.76
C LEU A 36 5.32 -9.31 -0.27
N PRO A 37 5.36 -9.72 1.02
CA PRO A 37 6.46 -10.51 1.58
C PRO A 37 6.80 -11.76 0.74
N GLU A 38 8.02 -12.26 0.87
CA GLU A 38 8.50 -13.50 0.22
C GLU A 38 8.49 -13.45 -1.33
N GLY A 39 8.74 -12.28 -1.91
CA GLY A 39 8.77 -12.12 -3.37
C GLY A 39 7.39 -12.24 -4.03
N GLY A 40 6.34 -11.92 -3.27
CA GLY A 40 4.96 -11.99 -3.72
C GLY A 40 4.59 -10.93 -4.76
N THR A 41 3.28 -10.77 -4.97
CA THR A 41 2.69 -9.88 -5.98
C THR A 41 3.18 -8.43 -5.83
N HIS A 42 3.59 -7.82 -6.95
CA HIS A 42 3.82 -6.38 -7.05
C HIS A 42 2.48 -5.66 -7.13
N MET A 43 2.14 -4.89 -6.09
CA MET A 43 0.90 -4.14 -6.01
C MET A 43 1.13 -2.69 -6.43
N ILE A 44 0.23 -2.14 -7.26
CA ILE A 44 0.28 -0.75 -7.71
C ILE A 44 -1.07 -0.09 -7.42
N LEU A 45 -1.14 0.66 -6.32
CA LEU A 45 -2.30 1.43 -5.93
C LEU A 45 -2.26 2.83 -6.53
N ASN A 46 -3.45 3.41 -6.70
CA ASN A 46 -3.63 4.80 -7.08
C ASN A 46 -4.97 5.28 -6.54
N GLN A 47 -5.12 6.60 -6.42
CA GLN A 47 -6.28 7.19 -5.76
C GLN A 47 -7.61 6.98 -6.51
N GLN A 48 -7.60 6.75 -7.82
CA GLN A 48 -8.82 6.54 -8.60
C GLN A 48 -9.35 5.11 -8.48
N GLY A 49 -8.47 4.11 -8.61
CA GLY A 49 -8.84 2.69 -8.59
C GLY A 49 -8.93 2.11 -7.18
N HIS A 50 -8.18 2.68 -6.23
CA HIS A 50 -8.04 2.12 -4.89
C HIS A 50 -8.12 3.21 -3.80
N PRO A 51 -9.11 4.12 -3.81
CA PRO A 51 -9.11 5.31 -2.97
C PRO A 51 -8.92 5.02 -1.47
N GLU A 52 -9.66 4.05 -0.94
CA GLU A 52 -9.61 3.67 0.48
C GLU A 52 -8.28 3.01 0.85
N ALA A 53 -7.88 1.96 0.13
CA ALA A 53 -6.64 1.24 0.38
C ALA A 53 -5.41 2.15 0.18
N PHE A 54 -5.44 3.01 -0.84
CA PHE A 54 -4.40 3.99 -1.10
C PHE A 54 -4.23 4.93 0.10
N GLN A 55 -5.32 5.52 0.61
CA GLN A 55 -5.26 6.39 1.78
C GLN A 55 -4.77 5.65 3.02
N GLN A 56 -5.25 4.42 3.26
CA GLN A 56 -4.82 3.63 4.41
C GLN A 56 -3.31 3.34 4.39
N VAL A 57 -2.73 3.06 3.22
CA VAL A 57 -1.29 2.84 3.11
C VAL A 57 -0.51 4.14 3.25
N MET A 58 -1.00 5.26 2.70
CA MET A 58 -0.38 6.58 2.88
C MET A 58 -0.35 6.98 4.36
N ASP A 59 -1.48 6.83 5.06
CA ASP A 59 -1.58 7.09 6.50
C ASP A 59 -0.63 6.20 7.31
N TYR A 60 -0.49 4.93 6.91
CA TYR A 60 0.42 3.99 7.56
C TYR A 60 1.88 4.40 7.38
N VAL A 61 2.28 4.78 6.16
CA VAL A 61 3.64 5.25 5.88
C VAL A 61 3.95 6.51 6.71
N GLU A 62 3.03 7.47 6.74
CA GLU A 62 3.19 8.70 7.53
C GLU A 62 3.30 8.39 9.04
N LYS A 63 2.40 7.55 9.58
CA LYS A 63 2.44 7.16 11.00
C LYS A 63 3.71 6.39 11.38
N SER A 64 4.23 5.58 10.47
CA SER A 64 5.37 4.69 10.75
C SER A 64 6.72 5.37 10.54
N THR A 65 6.80 6.33 9.61
CA THR A 65 8.07 6.95 9.20
C THR A 65 8.16 8.44 9.53
N GLY A 66 7.03 9.11 9.80
CA GLY A 66 6.96 10.57 9.91
C GLY A 66 7.07 11.31 8.58
N HIS A 67 7.14 10.59 7.45
CA HIS A 67 7.21 11.19 6.12
C HIS A 67 5.83 11.19 5.45
N THR A 68 5.36 12.39 5.12
CA THR A 68 4.19 12.57 4.27
C THR A 68 4.59 12.42 2.81
N LEU A 69 3.93 11.51 2.10
CA LEU A 69 4.09 11.35 0.66
C LEU A 69 3.13 12.31 -0.09
N PRO A 70 3.51 12.83 -1.28
CA PRO A 70 2.74 13.84 -2.01
C PRO A 70 1.34 13.41 -2.47
#